data_AF-A0A7X1SSX4-F1
#
_entry.id   AF-A0A7X1SSX4-F1
#
_cell.length_a   1.000
_cell.length_b   1.000
_cell.length_c   1.000
_cell.angle_alpha   90.00
_cell.angle_beta   90.00
_cell.angle_gamma   90.00
#
_symmetry.space_group_name_H-M   'P 1'
#
loop_
_entity.id
_entity.type
_entity.pdbx_description
1 polymer ?
#
loop_
_entity_poly.entity_id
_entity_poly.type
_entity_poly.pdbx_seq_one_letter_code
_entity_poly.pdbx_strand_id
1 'polypeptide(L)'
;MSKNADITRHLEEERLAGVVVHNGLAYLAGQVADDASLDTEGQTVDILRQIDALLASLGTDKSRILSVQIFLTDIGEIGAMNRAWDAWLDTANKPARATVEAKLAVPEWRVEMTVIAALK
;
A
#
# COMPACT_ATOMS: atom_id res chain seq x y z
N MET A 1 -26.66 -13.95 -9.23
CA MET A 1 -26.65 -12.49 -9.00
C MET A 1 -25.72 -12.25 -7.82
N SER A 2 -24.54 -11.71 -8.08
CA SER A 2 -23.44 -11.67 -7.10
C SER A 2 -23.74 -10.69 -5.96
N LYS A 3 -23.51 -11.11 -4.72
CA LYS A 3 -23.69 -10.32 -3.49
C LYS A 3 -22.70 -9.13 -3.35
N ASN A 4 -21.92 -8.79 -4.38
CA ASN A 4 -20.78 -7.87 -4.31
C ASN A 4 -21.01 -6.46 -4.91
N ALA A 5 -22.26 -5.99 -5.02
CA ALA A 5 -22.57 -4.69 -5.62
C ALA A 5 -22.54 -3.50 -4.64
N ASP A 6 -22.47 -3.72 -3.33
CA ASP A 6 -22.48 -2.62 -2.36
C ASP A 6 -21.06 -2.18 -1.98
N ILE A 7 -20.93 -0.99 -1.37
CA ILE A 7 -19.65 -0.50 -0.85
C ILE A 7 -19.48 -0.97 0.59
N THR A 8 -18.38 -1.66 0.89
CA THR A 8 -18.01 -2.07 2.26
C THR A 8 -16.79 -1.29 2.72
N ARG A 9 -16.75 -0.92 4.00
CA ARG A 9 -15.63 -0.20 4.62
C ARG A 9 -15.05 -1.05 5.74
N HIS A 10 -13.73 -1.07 5.85
CA HIS A 10 -12.99 -1.76 6.90
C HIS A 10 -12.03 -0.79 7.56
N LEU A 11 -11.75 -1.02 8.85
CA LEU A 11 -10.88 -0.16 9.66
C LEU A 11 -11.33 1.31 9.59
N GLU A 12 -12.59 1.55 9.92
CA GLU A 12 -13.16 2.90 9.92
C GLU A 12 -12.63 3.71 11.10
N GLU A 13 -12.14 4.90 10.78
CA GLU A 13 -11.73 5.95 11.70
C GLU A 13 -12.60 7.19 11.50
N GLU A 14 -12.41 8.24 12.30
CA GLU A 14 -13.18 9.47 12.19
C GLU A 14 -13.04 10.15 10.82
N ARG A 15 -11.86 10.04 10.19
CA ARG A 15 -11.53 10.76 8.93
C ARG A 15 -11.60 9.90 7.68
N LEU A 16 -11.30 8.61 7.78
CA LEU A 16 -11.16 7.70 6.64
C LEU A 16 -11.48 6.26 7.03
N ALA A 17 -11.62 5.39 6.02
CA ALA A 17 -11.59 3.95 6.21
C ALA A 17 -10.25 3.43 5.68
N GLY A 18 -9.57 2.55 6.43
CA GLY A 18 -8.30 1.96 6.00
C GLY A 18 -8.42 1.15 4.72
N VAL A 19 -9.59 0.53 4.48
CA VAL A 19 -9.92 -0.14 3.22
C VAL A 19 -11.36 0.15 2.80
N VAL A 20 -11.57 0.39 1.50
CA VAL A 20 -12.89 0.40 0.87
C VAL A 20 -12.96 -0.72 -0.17
N VAL A 21 -14.01 -1.51 -0.13
CA VAL A 21 -14.25 -2.60 -1.08
C VAL A 21 -15.50 -2.31 -1.89
N HIS A 22 -15.39 -2.45 -3.22
CA HIS A 22 -16.53 -2.39 -4.12
C HIS A 22 -16.27 -3.18 -5.40
N ASN A 23 -17.26 -3.95 -5.86
CA ASN A 23 -17.22 -4.69 -7.12
C ASN A 23 -15.95 -5.54 -7.32
N GLY A 24 -15.54 -6.24 -6.26
CA GLY A 24 -14.34 -7.10 -6.30
C GLY A 24 -13.01 -6.35 -6.31
N LEU A 25 -13.00 -5.05 -6.04
CA LEU A 25 -11.79 -4.24 -5.86
C LEU A 25 -11.68 -3.77 -4.41
N ALA A 26 -10.47 -3.84 -3.87
CA ALA A 26 -10.08 -3.25 -2.61
C ALA A 26 -9.20 -2.02 -2.86
N TYR A 27 -9.52 -0.92 -2.19
CA TYR A 27 -8.80 0.34 -2.21
C TYR A 27 -8.24 0.57 -0.81
N LEU A 28 -6.92 0.49 -0.65
CA LEU A 28 -6.25 0.77 0.61
C LEU A 28 -5.99 2.27 0.72
N ALA A 29 -6.23 2.84 1.90
CA ALA A 29 -5.79 4.19 2.24
C ALA A 29 -4.26 4.32 2.16
N GLY A 30 -3.74 5.55 2.28
CA GLY A 30 -2.30 5.78 2.37
C GLY A 30 -1.69 5.02 3.55
N GLN A 31 -0.76 4.12 3.25
CA GLN A 31 0.01 3.36 4.23
C GLN A 31 1.34 4.06 4.46
N VAL A 32 1.65 4.29 5.73
CA VAL A 32 2.85 4.97 6.23
C VAL A 32 3.50 4.08 7.29
N ALA A 33 4.77 4.32 7.62
CA ALA A 33 5.45 3.49 8.60
C ALA A 33 4.87 3.67 10.02
N ASP A 34 4.67 2.55 10.73
CA ASP A 34 4.38 2.52 12.17
C ASP A 34 5.59 3.01 12.98
N ASP A 35 6.80 2.68 12.51
CA ASP A 35 8.06 3.17 13.07
C ASP A 35 8.70 4.21 12.12
N ALA A 36 8.35 5.47 12.34
CA ALA A 36 8.89 6.60 11.59
C ALA A 36 10.37 6.92 11.92
N SER A 37 10.99 6.23 12.89
CA SER A 37 12.43 6.39 13.18
C SER A 37 13.33 5.66 12.18
N LEU A 38 12.76 4.73 11.39
CA LEU A 38 13.47 3.97 10.38
C LEU A 38 13.89 4.84 9.17
N ASP A 39 14.90 4.35 8.45
CA ASP A 39 15.30 4.92 7.16
C ASP A 39 14.31 4.57 6.04
N THR A 40 14.55 5.05 4.82
CA THR A 40 13.65 4.84 3.68
C THR A 40 13.39 3.36 3.40
N GLU A 41 14.41 2.52 3.51
CA GLU A 41 14.29 1.08 3.28
C GLU A 41 13.47 0.42 4.40
N GLY A 42 13.77 0.72 5.66
CA GLY A 42 13.03 0.20 6.81
C GLY A 42 11.56 0.62 6.84
N GLN A 43 11.27 1.90 6.58
CA GLN A 43 9.89 2.38 6.44
C GLN A 43 9.15 1.68 5.29
N THR A 44 9.85 1.44 4.17
CA THR A 44 9.27 0.71 3.03
C THR A 44 8.94 -0.74 3.41
N VAL A 45 9.84 -1.45 4.08
CA VAL A 45 9.59 -2.83 4.55
C VAL A 45 8.38 -2.87 5.47
N ASP A 46 8.29 -1.91 6.40
CA ASP A 46 7.19 -1.83 7.34
C ASP A 46 5.84 -1.61 6.65
N ILE A 47 5.78 -0.65 5.72
CA ILE A 47 4.59 -0.37 4.91
C ILE A 47 4.17 -1.60 4.09
N LEU A 48 5.11 -2.30 3.46
CA LEU A 48 4.80 -3.49 2.65
C LEU A 48 4.25 -4.64 3.51
N ARG A 49 4.73 -4.79 4.75
CA ARG A 49 4.18 -5.74 5.72
C ARG A 49 2.74 -5.38 6.12
N GLN A 50 2.45 -4.10 6.32
CA GLN A 50 1.09 -3.64 6.60
C GLN A 50 0.15 -3.92 5.42
N ILE A 51 0.60 -3.65 4.19
CA ILE A 51 -0.15 -3.96 2.95
C ILE A 51 -0.47 -5.47 2.88
N ASP A 52 0.51 -6.35 3.12
CA ASP A 52 0.28 -7.80 3.12
C ASP A 52 -0.77 -8.21 4.17
N ALA A 53 -0.70 -7.65 5.38
CA ALA A 53 -1.66 -7.94 6.44
C ALA A 53 -3.08 -7.49 6.06
N LEU A 54 -3.23 -6.30 5.45
CA LEU A 54 -4.50 -5.78 4.98
C LEU A 54 -5.08 -6.65 3.85
N LEU A 55 -4.27 -7.02 2.86
CA LEU A 55 -4.70 -7.89 1.76
C LEU A 55 -5.15 -9.26 2.29
N ALA A 56 -4.38 -9.85 3.20
CA ALA A 56 -4.72 -11.11 3.83
C ALA A 56 -6.04 -11.05 4.61
N SER A 57 -6.33 -9.93 5.29
CA SER A 57 -7.59 -9.72 6.02
C SER A 57 -8.81 -9.73 5.09
N LEU A 58 -8.62 -9.46 3.80
CA LEU A 58 -9.65 -9.46 2.75
C LEU A 58 -9.68 -10.79 1.97
N GLY A 59 -8.87 -11.78 2.35
CA GLY A 59 -8.75 -13.06 1.65
C GLY A 59 -8.01 -12.98 0.31
N THR A 60 -7.36 -11.84 0.00
CA THR A 60 -6.53 -11.65 -1.19
C THR A 60 -5.05 -11.59 -0.77
N ASP A 61 -4.16 -11.33 -1.73
CA ASP A 61 -2.71 -11.31 -1.51
C ASP A 61 -2.02 -10.45 -2.57
N LYS A 62 -0.71 -10.21 -2.41
CA LYS A 62 0.05 -9.30 -3.28
C LYS A 62 0.06 -9.69 -4.76
N SER A 63 -0.19 -10.96 -5.11
CA SER A 63 -0.30 -11.40 -6.50
C SER A 63 -1.52 -10.81 -7.22
N ARG A 64 -2.46 -10.25 -6.46
CA ARG A 64 -3.71 -9.63 -6.96
C ARG A 64 -3.67 -8.11 -6.94
N ILE A 65 -2.53 -7.50 -6.62
CA ILE A 65 -2.40 -6.04 -6.68
C ILE A 65 -2.44 -5.58 -8.13
N LEU A 66 -3.31 -4.62 -8.41
CA LEU A 66 -3.47 -4.02 -9.73
C LEU A 66 -2.55 -2.80 -9.86
N SER A 67 -2.53 -1.92 -8.85
CA SER A 67 -1.69 -0.73 -8.85
C SER A 67 -1.17 -0.37 -7.48
N VAL A 68 0.07 0.15 -7.44
CA VAL A 68 0.65 0.84 -6.29
C VAL A 68 1.13 2.22 -6.71
N GLN A 69 0.67 3.26 -6.01
CA GLN A 69 1.22 4.61 -6.10
C GLN A 69 2.10 4.84 -4.88
N ILE A 70 3.36 5.19 -5.14
CA ILE A 70 4.39 5.43 -4.12
C ILE A 70 4.72 6.93 -4.12
N PHE A 71 4.73 7.51 -2.94
CA PHE A 71 5.14 8.89 -2.68
C PHE A 71 6.40 8.85 -1.83
N LEU A 72 7.51 9.35 -2.36
CA LEU A 72 8.77 9.51 -1.63
C LEU A 72 8.98 10.98 -1.27
N THR A 73 9.49 11.28 -0.08
CA THR A 73 9.85 12.66 0.28
C THR A 73 11.12 13.16 -0.38
N ASP A 74 12.01 12.24 -0.74
CA ASP A 74 13.24 12.48 -1.51
C ASP A 74 13.37 11.38 -2.56
N ILE A 75 13.25 11.71 -3.84
CA ILE A 75 13.39 10.75 -4.94
C ILE A 75 14.83 10.24 -5.07
N GLY A 76 15.82 10.94 -4.51
CA GLY A 76 17.20 10.46 -4.41
C GLY A 76 17.31 9.16 -3.62
N GLU A 77 16.39 8.92 -2.69
CA GLU A 77 16.31 7.71 -1.87
C GLU A 77 15.59 6.53 -2.56
N ILE A 78 15.20 6.68 -3.84
CA ILE A 78 14.47 5.63 -4.59
C ILE A 78 15.24 4.30 -4.64
N GLY A 79 16.58 4.33 -4.59
CA GLY A 79 17.40 3.13 -4.51
C GLY A 79 17.18 2.33 -3.22
N ALA A 80 16.99 3.01 -2.09
CA ALA A 80 16.70 2.38 -0.80
C ALA A 80 15.28 1.79 -0.77
N MET A 81 14.29 2.55 -1.24
CA MET A 81 12.92 2.05 -1.40
C MET A 81 12.86 0.83 -2.33
N ASN A 82 13.56 0.87 -3.47
CA ASN A 82 13.55 -0.24 -4.43
C ASN A 82 14.16 -1.53 -3.85
N ARG A 83 15.16 -1.46 -2.97
CA ARG A 83 15.70 -2.68 -2.33
C ARG A 83 14.64 -3.42 -1.52
N ALA A 84 13.88 -2.69 -0.70
CA ALA A 84 12.76 -3.26 0.05
C ALA A 84 11.64 -3.76 -0.88
N TRP A 85 11.30 -2.98 -1.92
CA TRP A 85 10.32 -3.38 -2.94
C TRP A 85 10.72 -4.68 -3.65
N ASP A 86 11.96 -4.77 -4.14
CA ASP A 86 12.45 -5.90 -4.92
C ASP A 86 12.54 -7.17 -4.08
N ALA A 87 12.87 -7.06 -2.79
CA ALA A 87 12.86 -8.18 -1.86
C ALA A 87 11.44 -8.71 -1.58
N TRP A 88 10.42 -7.84 -1.63
CA TRP A 88 9.04 -8.19 -1.37
C TRP A 88 8.26 -8.62 -2.63
N LEU A 89 8.62 -8.12 -3.82
CA LEU A 89 7.86 -8.26 -5.05
C LEU A 89 7.60 -9.72 -5.46
N ASP A 90 6.35 -10.05 -5.77
CA ASP A 90 6.05 -11.26 -6.55
C ASP A 90 6.41 -11.02 -8.03
N THR A 91 7.52 -11.60 -8.47
CA THR A 91 8.03 -11.41 -9.82
C THR A 91 7.17 -12.04 -10.92
N ALA A 92 6.29 -13.00 -10.59
CA ALA A 92 5.36 -13.60 -11.53
C ALA A 92 4.11 -12.74 -11.75
N ASN A 93 3.73 -11.93 -10.76
CA ASN A 93 2.48 -11.16 -10.73
C ASN A 93 2.75 -9.69 -10.34
N LYS A 94 3.52 -8.99 -11.18
CA LYS A 94 3.93 -7.60 -10.91
C LYS A 94 2.74 -6.63 -11.06
N PRO A 95 2.53 -5.71 -10.11
CA PRO A 95 1.49 -4.68 -10.23
C PRO A 95 1.93 -3.55 -11.17
N ALA A 96 0.97 -2.75 -11.65
CA ALA A 96 1.30 -1.42 -12.16
C ALA A 96 1.89 -0.58 -11.01
N ARG A 97 2.94 0.20 -11.26
CA ARG A 97 3.62 0.99 -10.23
C ARG A 97 3.99 2.36 -10.75
N ALA A 98 3.71 3.39 -9.97
CA ALA A 98 4.24 4.73 -10.17
C ALA A 98 4.89 5.23 -8.89
N THR A 99 6.00 5.95 -9.03
CA THR A 99 6.73 6.58 -7.92
C THR A 99 6.95 8.04 -8.25
N VAL A 100 6.60 8.92 -7.33
CA VAL A 100 6.79 10.37 -7.46
C VAL A 100 7.41 10.92 -6.19
N GLU A 101 8.00 12.10 -6.29
CA GLU A 101 8.39 12.89 -5.12
C GLU A 101 7.21 13.72 -4.62
N ALA A 102 6.94 13.70 -3.31
CA ALA A 102 5.90 14.50 -2.67
C ALA A 102 6.21 14.75 -1.18
N LYS A 103 5.75 15.88 -0.65
CA LYS A 103 5.76 16.12 0.81
C LYS A 103 4.64 15.31 1.47
N LEU A 104 4.93 14.68 2.60
CA LEU A 104 3.96 13.92 3.40
C LEU A 104 3.46 14.73 4.59
N ALA A 105 2.38 14.25 5.25
CA ALA A 105 1.71 14.98 6.32
C ALA A 105 2.53 15.07 7.62
N VAL A 106 3.42 14.11 7.86
CA VAL A 106 4.31 14.04 9.02
C VAL A 106 5.76 14.10 8.54
N PRO A 107 6.62 15.00 9.07
CA PRO A 107 8.00 15.18 8.59
C PRO A 107 8.89 13.94 8.68
N GLU A 108 8.62 13.06 9.64
CA GLU A 108 9.37 11.82 9.88
C GLU A 108 9.04 10.72 8.86
N TRP A 109 7.90 10.81 8.16
CA TRP A 109 7.57 9.87 7.10
C TRP A 109 8.42 10.15 5.85
N ARG A 110 9.00 9.08 5.32
CA ARG A 110 9.83 9.10 4.11
C ARG A 110 9.11 8.56 2.90
N VAL A 111 8.16 7.65 3.13
CA VAL A 111 7.42 6.93 2.08
C VAL A 111 5.95 6.82 2.49
N GLU A 112 5.06 6.98 1.53
CA GLU A 112 3.64 6.62 1.64
C GLU A 112 3.23 5.80 0.41
N MET A 113 2.37 4.79 0.60
CA MET A 113 1.87 3.95 -0.49
C MET A 113 0.36 3.77 -0.44
N THR A 114 -0.31 3.86 -1.58
CA THR A 114 -1.72 3.42 -1.74
C THR A 114 -1.80 2.30 -2.76
N VAL A 115 -2.75 1.38 -2.53
CA VAL A 115 -2.86 0.13 -3.27
C VAL A 115 -4.29 -0.07 -3.75
N ILE A 116 -4.43 -0.52 -4.99
CA ILE A 116 -5.67 -1.11 -5.51
C ILE A 116 -5.39 -2.58 -5.79
N ALA A 117 -6.20 -3.47 -5.21
CA ALA A 117 -6.09 -4.91 -5.41
C ALA A 117 -7.43 -5.53 -5.79
N ALA A 118 -7.39 -6.64 -6.52
CA ALA A 118 -8.58 -7.41 -6.80
C ALA A 118 -8.84 -8.47 -5.71
N LEU A 119 -10.11 -8.67 -5.38
CA LEU A 119 -10.56 -9.75 -4.50
C LEU A 119 -10.77 -11.06 -5.28
N LYS A 120 -10.84 -12.17 -4.56
CA LYS A 120 -11.09 -13.52 -5.10
C LYS A 120 -12.57 -13.76 -5.35
#